data_AF-A0A645GS84-F1
#
_entry.id   AF-A0A645GS84-F1
#
_cell.length_a   1.000
_cell.length_b   1.000
_cell.length_c   1.000
_cell.angle_alpha   90.00
_cell.angle_beta   90.00
_cell.angle_gamma   90.00
#
_symmetry.space_group_name_H-M   'P 1'
#
loop_
_entity.id
_entity.type
_entity.pdbx_description
1 polymer ?
#
loop_
_entity_poly.entity_id
_entity_poly.type
_entity_poly.pdbx_seq_one_letter_code
_entity_poly.pdbx_strand_id
1 'polypeptide(L)'
;MSKFIYCNKTEKSLLKLSPVEFEWLIELLYINMGYETQWTTQTRDGGKDIIAKIKRTDGWEYVYEECKRYTKTNLSNETVRAIIGTIITDKINRGVIFCTGHVSENLKNYDKRIQIWTLEEIIFLLNSHLGSDWPKRLTVLIENQRIKHKK
;
A
#
# COMPACT_ATOMS: atom_id res chain seq x y z
N MET A 1 -4.98 -4.69 -28.41
CA MET A 1 -4.74 -6.06 -27.87
C MET A 1 -3.62 -6.13 -26.82
N SER A 2 -2.54 -5.35 -26.92
CA SER A 2 -1.35 -5.43 -26.05
C SER A 2 -1.55 -4.93 -24.60
N LYS A 3 -2.45 -3.98 -24.35
CA LYS A 3 -2.70 -3.41 -23.01
C LYS A 3 -3.33 -4.42 -22.02
N PHE A 4 -4.22 -5.29 -22.50
CA PHE A 4 -4.91 -6.30 -21.69
C PHE A 4 -4.02 -7.48 -21.28
N ILE A 5 -3.14 -7.95 -22.18
CA ILE A 5 -2.25 -9.09 -21.90
C ILE A 5 -1.19 -8.70 -20.86
N TYR A 6 -0.67 -7.47 -20.93
CA TYR A 6 0.33 -6.97 -19.98
C TYR A 6 -0.25 -6.77 -18.57
N CYS A 7 -1.48 -6.23 -18.47
CA CYS A 7 -2.19 -6.03 -17.21
C CYS A 7 -2.33 -7.34 -16.42
N ASN A 8 -2.76 -8.42 -17.10
CA ASN A 8 -2.99 -9.73 -16.47
C ASN A 8 -1.71 -10.39 -15.91
N LYS A 9 -0.55 -10.19 -16.57
CA LYS A 9 0.72 -10.75 -16.09
C LYS A 9 1.20 -10.01 -14.84
N THR A 10 1.05 -8.70 -14.81
CA THR A 10 1.46 -7.84 -13.68
C THR A 10 0.59 -8.09 -12.45
N GLU A 11 -0.73 -8.19 -12.62
CA GLU A 11 -1.66 -8.58 -11.56
C GLU A 11 -1.26 -9.92 -10.92
N LYS A 12 -0.97 -10.93 -11.75
CA LYS A 12 -0.52 -12.25 -11.28
C LYS A 12 0.78 -12.17 -10.48
N SER A 13 1.72 -11.31 -10.84
CA SER A 13 2.94 -11.12 -10.06
C SER A 13 2.65 -10.54 -8.67
N LEU A 14 1.77 -9.53 -8.59
CA LEU A 14 1.38 -8.92 -7.31
C LEU A 14 0.63 -9.91 -6.42
N LEU A 15 -0.32 -10.65 -6.98
CA LEU A 15 -1.15 -11.62 -6.25
C LEU A 15 -0.38 -12.88 -5.80
N LYS A 16 0.82 -13.12 -6.33
CA LYS A 16 1.72 -14.20 -5.89
C LYS A 16 2.55 -13.85 -4.66
N LEU A 17 2.68 -12.56 -4.33
CA LEU A 17 3.37 -12.13 -3.12
C LEU A 17 2.62 -12.65 -1.89
N SER A 18 3.36 -12.96 -0.83
CA SER A 18 2.77 -13.09 0.50
C SER A 18 2.28 -11.71 1.00
N PRO A 19 1.40 -11.64 2.02
CA PRO A 19 0.97 -10.37 2.61
C PRO A 19 2.15 -9.46 3.01
N VAL A 20 3.15 -10.02 3.70
CA VAL A 20 4.36 -9.29 4.12
C VAL A 20 5.18 -8.78 2.92
N GLU A 21 5.34 -9.60 1.87
CA GLU A 21 6.07 -9.14 0.68
C GLU A 21 5.30 -8.07 -0.09
N PHE A 22 3.96 -8.09 -0.04
CA PHE A 22 3.14 -7.03 -0.58
C PHE A 22 3.33 -5.73 0.21
N GLU A 23 3.32 -5.77 1.54
CA GLU A 23 3.66 -4.62 2.40
C GLU A 23 5.03 -4.05 2.06
N TRP A 24 6.06 -4.88 1.92
CA TRP A 24 7.41 -4.42 1.53
C TRP A 24 7.46 -3.75 0.16
N LEU A 25 6.66 -4.22 -0.80
CA LEU A 25 6.57 -3.59 -2.10
C LEU A 25 5.89 -2.21 -2.03
N ILE A 26 4.83 -2.08 -1.20
CA ILE A 26 4.17 -0.79 -0.95
C ILE A 26 5.08 0.18 -0.20
N GLU A 27 5.85 -0.30 0.79
CA GLU A 27 6.86 0.50 1.48
C GLU A 27 7.88 1.05 0.46
N LEU A 28 8.36 0.19 -0.44
CA LEU A 28 9.30 0.60 -1.49
C LEU A 28 8.68 1.64 -2.45
N LEU A 29 7.39 1.50 -2.78
CA LEU A 29 6.67 2.50 -3.56
C LEU A 29 6.73 3.87 -2.86
N TYR A 30 6.43 3.95 -1.56
CA TYR A 30 6.46 5.22 -0.82
C TYR A 30 7.87 5.81 -0.68
N ILE A 31 8.89 4.97 -0.49
CA ILE A 31 10.29 5.41 -0.52
C ILE A 31 10.60 6.07 -1.88
N ASN A 32 10.14 5.48 -2.99
CA ASN A 32 10.35 6.05 -4.33
C ASN A 32 9.46 7.28 -4.63
N MET A 33 8.40 7.48 -3.84
CA MET A 33 7.62 8.72 -3.81
C MET A 33 8.27 9.82 -2.93
N GLY A 34 9.41 9.52 -2.29
CA GLY A 34 10.17 10.47 -1.48
C GLY A 34 9.81 10.48 0.01
N TYR A 35 9.03 9.52 0.49
CA TYR A 35 8.71 9.40 1.91
C TYR A 35 9.82 8.69 2.68
N GLU A 36 10.04 9.13 3.92
CA GLU A 36 10.70 8.32 4.95
C GLU A 36 9.67 7.30 5.46
N THR A 37 10.02 6.00 5.45
CA THR A 37 9.10 4.93 5.83
C THR A 37 9.61 4.09 7.00
N GLN A 38 8.67 3.55 7.77
CA GLN A 38 8.89 2.52 8.78
C GLN A 38 7.84 1.43 8.59
N TRP A 39 8.26 0.24 8.17
CA TRP A 39 7.42 -0.96 8.19
C TRP A 39 7.24 -1.47 9.62
N THR A 40 6.03 -1.94 9.95
CA THR A 40 5.66 -2.37 11.30
C THR A 40 5.25 -3.84 11.32
N THR A 41 5.93 -4.66 12.11
CA THR A 41 5.63 -6.10 12.28
C THR A 41 4.45 -6.38 13.21
N GLN A 42 3.96 -5.36 13.91
CA GLN A 42 2.94 -5.47 14.94
C GLN A 42 1.68 -4.76 14.51
N THR A 43 0.65 -5.52 14.15
CA THR A 43 -0.75 -5.07 14.16
C THR A 43 -1.25 -4.96 15.60
N ARG A 44 -0.49 -4.28 16.48
CA ARG A 44 -0.92 -3.95 17.83
C ARG A 44 -1.77 -2.69 17.71
N ASP A 45 -3.06 -2.93 17.57
CA ASP A 45 -4.14 -1.95 17.49
C ASP A 45 -4.19 -1.10 16.21
N GLY A 46 -5.25 -1.35 15.43
CA GLY A 46 -5.83 -0.31 14.58
C GLY A 46 -5.39 -0.24 13.12
N GLY A 47 -4.68 -1.26 12.61
CA GLY A 47 -4.47 -1.46 11.17
C GLY A 47 -3.55 -0.41 10.53
N LYS A 48 -2.25 -0.53 10.80
CA LYS A 48 -1.19 0.09 10.00
C LYS A 48 -0.05 -0.90 9.85
N ASP A 49 0.41 -1.08 8.62
CA ASP A 49 1.55 -1.91 8.24
C ASP A 49 2.78 -1.04 7.95
N ILE A 50 2.57 0.21 7.51
CA ILE A 50 3.64 1.17 7.20
C ILE A 50 3.28 2.54 7.77
N ILE A 51 4.27 3.18 8.39
CA ILE A 51 4.25 4.59 8.75
C ILE A 51 5.13 5.33 7.76
N ALA A 52 4.56 6.29 7.04
CA ALA A 52 5.29 7.13 6.09
C ALA A 52 5.21 8.60 6.51
N LYS A 53 6.31 9.34 6.33
CA LYS A 53 6.33 10.79 6.53
C LYS A 53 7.18 11.49 5.48
N ILE A 54 6.83 12.73 5.17
CA ILE A 54 7.59 13.55 4.24
C ILE A 54 7.52 15.02 4.66
N LYS A 55 8.64 15.74 4.49
CA LYS A 55 8.70 17.18 4.74
C LYS A 55 8.11 17.92 3.55
N ARG A 56 7.11 18.77 3.82
CA ARG A 56 6.49 19.70 2.89
C ARG A 56 6.92 21.13 3.22
N THR A 57 6.55 22.08 2.38
CA THR A 57 6.86 23.51 2.58
C THR A 57 6.20 24.09 3.82
N ASP A 58 5.03 23.58 4.18
CA ASP A 58 4.14 24.05 5.24
C ASP A 58 4.15 23.15 6.50
N GLY A 59 4.94 22.08 6.51
CA GLY A 59 5.06 21.19 7.67
C GLY A 59 5.45 19.77 7.30
N TRP A 60 5.13 18.84 8.19
CA TRP A 60 5.29 17.41 7.95
C TRP A 60 3.93 16.80 7.59
N GLU A 61 3.94 15.96 6.56
CA GLU A 61 2.84 15.06 6.26
C GLU A 61 3.17 13.69 6.85
N TYR A 62 2.27 13.15 7.67
CA TYR A 62 2.30 11.80 8.21
C TYR A 62 1.17 10.97 7.62
N VAL A 63 1.48 9.75 7.22
CA VAL A 63 0.58 8.83 6.54
C VAL A 63 0.70 7.48 7.22
N TYR A 64 -0.43 6.89 7.59
CA TYR A 64 -0.51 5.49 7.97
C TYR A 64 -1.09 4.68 6.83
N GLU A 65 -0.49 3.54 6.54
CA GLU A 65 -0.88 2.68 5.43
C GLU A 65 -1.24 1.29 5.92
N GLU A 66 -2.31 0.72 5.37
CA GLU A 66 -2.78 -0.63 5.61
C GLU A 66 -2.84 -1.40 4.28
N CYS A 67 -2.28 -2.60 4.27
CA CYS A 67 -2.13 -3.43 3.09
C CYS A 67 -3.05 -4.66 3.17
N LYS A 68 -4.10 -4.68 2.34
CA LYS A 68 -5.01 -5.82 2.19
C LYS A 68 -4.78 -6.56 0.87
N ARG A 69 -3.84 -7.51 0.91
CA ARG A 69 -3.58 -8.42 -0.22
C ARG A 69 -4.63 -9.53 -0.32
N TYR A 70 -5.81 -9.19 -0.85
CA TYR A 70 -6.93 -10.11 -1.09
C TYR A 70 -7.00 -10.60 -2.54
N THR A 71 -7.57 -11.79 -2.75
CA THR A 71 -7.73 -12.37 -4.09
C THR A 71 -9.18 -12.35 -4.59
N LYS A 72 -10.15 -12.64 -3.71
CA LYS A 72 -11.58 -12.72 -4.06
C LYS A 72 -12.51 -12.10 -3.01
N THR A 73 -11.93 -11.43 -2.01
CA THR A 73 -12.68 -10.90 -0.86
C THR A 73 -12.84 -9.39 -0.99
N ASN A 74 -13.94 -8.88 -0.44
CA ASN A 74 -14.21 -7.45 -0.35
C ASN A 74 -13.41 -6.81 0.80
N LEU A 75 -13.01 -5.56 0.62
CA LEU A 75 -12.55 -4.72 1.72
C LEU A 75 -13.71 -4.52 2.72
N SER A 76 -13.44 -4.69 4.02
CA SER A 76 -14.48 -4.54 5.06
C SER A 76 -14.58 -3.10 5.56
N ASN A 77 -15.80 -2.70 5.97
CA ASN A 77 -16.01 -1.44 6.69
C ASN A 77 -15.16 -1.37 7.98
N GLU A 78 -14.95 -2.51 8.64
CA GLU A 78 -14.15 -2.59 9.86
C GLU A 78 -12.70 -2.20 9.63
N THR A 79 -12.11 -2.61 8.50
CA THR A 79 -10.74 -2.20 8.13
C THR A 79 -10.64 -0.68 8.00
N VAL A 80 -11.60 -0.08 7.29
CA VAL A 80 -11.64 1.39 7.11
C VAL A 80 -11.86 2.11 8.45
N ARG A 81 -12.76 1.62 9.29
CA ARG A 81 -13.01 2.21 10.62
C ARG A 81 -11.81 2.07 11.56
N ALA A 82 -11.10 0.95 11.51
CA ALA A 82 -9.91 0.71 12.33
C ALA A 82 -8.83 1.75 12.01
N ILE A 83 -8.46 1.91 10.73
CA ILE A 83 -7.46 2.92 10.35
C ILE A 83 -7.93 4.35 10.67
N ILE A 84 -9.22 4.65 10.50
CA ILE A 84 -9.79 5.96 10.91
C ILE A 84 -9.59 6.21 12.41
N GLY A 85 -9.89 5.21 13.25
CA GLY A 85 -9.70 5.31 14.70
C GLY A 85 -8.23 5.59 15.05
N THR A 86 -7.31 4.92 14.37
CA THR A 86 -5.86 5.06 14.57
C THR A 86 -5.36 6.44 14.15
N ILE A 87 -5.76 6.95 12.98
CA ILE A 87 -5.31 8.28 12.53
C ILE A 87 -5.89 9.40 13.42
N ILE A 88 -7.09 9.23 13.99
CA ILE A 88 -7.67 10.18 14.94
C ILE A 88 -6.89 10.16 16.25
N THR A 89 -6.63 8.96 16.77
CA THR A 89 -5.94 8.77 18.06
C THR A 89 -4.53 9.34 18.01
N ASP A 90 -3.80 9.04 16.93
CA ASP A 90 -2.40 9.42 16.77
C ASP A 90 -2.23 10.81 16.11
N LYS A 91 -3.34 11.50 15.77
CA LYS A 91 -3.37 12.81 15.10
C LYS A 91 -2.58 12.84 13.77
N ILE A 92 -2.77 11.81 12.96
CA ILE A 92 -2.12 11.62 11.66
C ILE A 92 -2.92 12.33 10.57
N ASN A 93 -2.23 12.86 9.54
CA ASN A 93 -2.86 13.65 8.49
C ASN A 93 -3.86 12.85 7.67
N ARG A 94 -3.49 11.62 7.25
CA ARG A 94 -4.34 10.75 6.43
C ARG A 94 -3.99 9.27 6.57
N GLY A 95 -4.95 8.42 6.26
CA GLY A 95 -4.78 6.98 6.11
C GLY A 95 -4.80 6.56 4.65
N VAL A 96 -4.11 5.47 4.31
CA VAL A 96 -4.17 4.85 2.99
C VAL A 96 -4.39 3.36 3.12
N ILE A 97 -5.27 2.82 2.27
CA ILE A 97 -5.48 1.39 2.17
C ILE A 97 -5.09 0.93 0.77
N PHE A 98 -4.18 -0.02 0.70
CA PHE A 98 -3.82 -0.73 -0.51
C PHE A 98 -4.59 -2.04 -0.56
N CYS A 99 -5.57 -2.18 -1.44
CA CYS A 99 -6.42 -3.36 -1.51
C CYS A 99 -6.35 -4.01 -2.90
N THR A 100 -5.95 -5.29 -2.95
CA THR A 100 -5.96 -6.07 -4.21
C THR A 100 -7.28 -6.82 -4.43
N GLY A 101 -8.19 -6.78 -3.46
CA GLY A 101 -9.55 -7.33 -3.56
C GLY A 101 -10.55 -6.32 -4.12
N HIS A 102 -11.84 -6.63 -3.98
CA HIS A 102 -12.90 -5.73 -4.43
C HIS A 102 -13.17 -4.61 -3.40
N VAL A 103 -13.31 -3.39 -3.89
CA VAL A 103 -13.58 -2.19 -3.10
C VAL A 103 -14.87 -1.57 -3.62
N SER A 104 -15.85 -1.37 -2.75
CA SER A 104 -17.09 -0.70 -3.14
C SER A 104 -16.88 0.82 -3.22
N GLU A 105 -17.64 1.48 -4.09
CA GLU A 105 -17.58 2.94 -4.23
C GLU A 105 -17.94 3.66 -2.93
N ASN A 106 -18.84 3.08 -2.12
CA ASN A 106 -19.18 3.61 -0.80
C ASN A 106 -17.97 3.63 0.15
N LEU A 107 -17.09 2.63 0.06
CA LEU A 107 -15.87 2.60 0.89
C LEU A 107 -14.86 3.66 0.43
N LYS A 108 -14.70 3.86 -0.88
CA LYS A 108 -13.82 4.92 -1.43
C LYS A 108 -14.22 6.31 -0.94
N ASN A 109 -15.51 6.54 -0.74
CA ASN A 109 -16.06 7.83 -0.32
C ASN A 109 -16.39 7.91 1.19
N TYR A 110 -15.93 6.94 1.99
CA TYR A 110 -16.34 6.80 3.40
C TYR A 110 -15.82 7.94 4.30
N ASP A 111 -14.55 8.33 4.18
CA ASP A 111 -13.94 9.45 4.88
C ASP A 111 -12.89 10.11 3.96
N LYS A 112 -12.94 11.44 3.84
CA LYS A 112 -12.06 12.21 2.94
C LYS A 112 -10.57 12.12 3.29
N ARG A 113 -10.24 11.69 4.51
CA ARG A 113 -8.85 11.47 4.97
C ARG A 113 -8.34 10.07 4.69
N ILE A 114 -9.18 9.18 4.14
CA ILE A 114 -8.80 7.82 3.77
C ILE A 114 -8.74 7.72 2.25
N GLN A 115 -7.56 7.45 1.72
CA GLN A 115 -7.41 7.06 0.32
C GLN A 115 -7.41 5.54 0.19
N ILE A 116 -8.18 4.99 -0.73
CA ILE A 116 -8.17 3.55 -1.02
C ILE A 116 -7.68 3.34 -2.45
N TRP A 117 -6.61 2.57 -2.61
CA TRP A 117 -6.06 2.18 -3.90
C TRP A 117 -6.45 0.74 -4.22
N THR A 118 -7.11 0.56 -5.37
CA THR A 118 -7.50 -0.73 -5.94
C THR A 118 -6.34 -1.35 -6.72
N LEU A 119 -6.41 -2.66 -6.98
CA LEU A 119 -5.38 -3.39 -7.74
C LEU A 119 -4.87 -2.66 -8.99
N GLU A 120 -5.77 -2.13 -9.81
CA GLU A 120 -5.40 -1.41 -11.04
C GLU A 120 -4.65 -0.11 -10.74
N GLU A 121 -5.12 0.67 -9.76
CA GLU A 121 -4.47 1.92 -9.34
C GLU A 121 -3.11 1.65 -8.69
N ILE A 122 -2.97 0.55 -7.94
CA ILE A 122 -1.69 0.10 -7.38
C ILE A 122 -0.68 -0.19 -8.47
N ILE A 123 -1.08 -0.95 -9.50
CA ILE A 123 -0.21 -1.25 -10.64
C ILE A 123 0.20 0.03 -11.36
N PHE A 124 -0.73 0.98 -11.52
CA PHE A 124 -0.44 2.28 -12.09
C PHE A 124 0.62 3.05 -11.28
N LEU A 125 0.47 3.11 -9.95
CA LEU A 125 1.43 3.75 -9.06
C LEU A 125 2.80 3.08 -9.10
N LEU A 126 2.86 1.75 -9.09
CA LEU A 126 4.10 0.98 -9.19
C LEU A 126 4.80 1.24 -10.53
N ASN A 127 4.07 1.25 -11.64
CA ASN A 127 4.64 1.57 -12.95
C ASN A 127 5.22 2.99 -13.00
N SER A 128 4.55 3.94 -12.33
CA SER A 128 4.92 5.35 -12.34
C SER A 128 6.18 5.63 -11.50
N HIS A 129 6.36 4.93 -10.39
CA HIS A 129 7.44 5.23 -9.43
C HIS A 129 8.56 4.19 -9.41
N LEU A 130 8.27 2.94 -9.76
CA LEU A 130 9.27 1.88 -9.86
C LEU A 130 9.64 1.55 -11.31
N GLY A 131 8.98 2.15 -12.29
CA GLY A 131 9.14 1.83 -13.72
C GLY A 131 8.32 0.62 -14.14
N SER A 132 7.80 0.61 -15.38
CA SER A 132 6.92 -0.46 -15.86
C SER A 132 7.54 -1.86 -15.82
N ASP A 133 8.87 -1.97 -15.85
CA ASP A 133 9.58 -3.25 -15.79
C ASP A 133 9.71 -3.84 -14.38
N TRP A 134 9.20 -3.17 -13.33
CA TRP A 134 9.25 -3.66 -11.95
C TRP A 134 8.84 -5.13 -11.76
N PRO A 135 7.87 -5.72 -12.50
CA PRO A 135 7.52 -7.13 -12.29
C PRO A 135 8.67 -8.08 -12.64
N LYS A 136 9.57 -7.67 -13.55
CA LYS A 136 10.77 -8.46 -13.91
C LYS A 136 11.83 -8.40 -12.81
N ARG A 137 11.85 -7.31 -12.03
CA ARG A 137 12.80 -7.07 -10.93
C ARG A 137 12.25 -7.47 -9.58
N LEU A 138 10.99 -7.92 -9.51
CA LEU A 138 10.25 -8.17 -8.27
C LEU A 138 11.03 -9.02 -7.26
N THR A 139 11.65 -10.13 -7.70
CA THR A 139 12.44 -10.99 -6.82
C THR A 139 13.58 -10.23 -6.12
N VAL A 140 14.30 -9.38 -6.84
CA VAL A 140 15.42 -8.59 -6.29
C VAL A 140 14.89 -7.49 -5.37
N LEU A 141 13.80 -6.82 -5.75
CA LEU A 141 13.18 -5.77 -4.93
C LEU A 141 12.74 -6.33 -3.56
N ILE A 142 12.10 -7.50 -3.57
CA ILE A 142 11.64 -8.18 -2.35
C ILE A 142 12.82 -8.67 -1.50
N GLU A 143 13.85 -9.26 -2.11
CA GLU A 143 15.00 -9.75 -1.35
C GLU A 143 15.79 -8.61 -0.68
N ASN A 144 15.92 -7.46 -1.35
CA ASN A 144 16.53 -6.28 -0.76
C ASN A 144 15.75 -5.80 0.48
N GLN A 145 14.42 -5.81 0.43
CA GLN A 145 13.58 -5.47 1.60
C GLN A 145 13.68 -6.53 2.70
N ARG A 146 13.72 -7.82 2.34
CA ARG A 146 13.94 -8.91 3.29
C ARG A 146 15.25 -8.72 4.06
N ILE A 147 16.33 -8.34 3.37
CA ILE A 147 17.64 -8.08 4.00
C ILE A 147 17.57 -6.82 4.88
N LYS A 148 16.90 -5.76 4.44
CA LYS A 148 16.69 -4.52 5.21
C LYS A 148 16.03 -4.80 6.57
N HIS A 149 15.00 -5.63 6.58
CA HIS A 149 14.17 -5.89 7.78
C HIS A 149 14.63 -7.09 8.63
N LYS A 150 15.64 -7.84 8.18
CA LYS A 150 16.29 -8.90 8.99
C LYS A 150 17.40 -8.37 9.92
N LYS A 151 17.84 -7.13 9.72
CA LYS A 151 18.80 -6.43 10.58
C LYS A 151 18.08 -5.72 11.70
#